data_AF-A0A1V2B7C8-F1
#
_entry.id   AF-A0A1V2B7C8-F1
#
_cell.length_a   1.000
_cell.length_b   1.000
_cell.length_c   1.000
_cell.angle_alpha   90.00
_cell.angle_beta   90.00
_cell.angle_gamma   90.00
#
_symmetry.space_group_name_H-M   'P 1'
#
loop_
_entity.id
_entity.type
_entity.pdbx_description
1 polymer ?
#
loop_
_entity_poly.entity_id
_entity_poly.type
_entity_poly.pdbx_seq_one_letter_code
_entity_poly.pdbx_strand_id
1 'polypeptide(L)' 'MNTQDIQRLKSLAEEKLQKGITKEEALLSLQRAGHLDKDGNFTKHYQHLARAIAAVAAKV' A
#
# COMPACT_ATOMS: atom_id res chain seq x y z
N MET A 1 -4.73 5.87 16.83
CA MET A 1 -4.15 6.82 15.86
C MET A 1 -4.83 8.15 16.04
N ASN A 2 -4.06 9.22 16.21
CA ASN A 2 -4.58 10.58 16.22
C ASN A 2 -4.50 11.20 14.80
N THR A 3 -5.09 12.38 14.61
CA THR A 3 -5.08 13.08 13.32
C THR A 3 -3.67 13.43 12.84
N GLN A 4 -2.73 13.70 13.75
CA GLN A 4 -1.32 13.99 13.43
C GLN A 4 -0.59 12.73 12.93
N ASP A 5 -0.90 11.55 13.46
CA ASP A 5 -0.34 10.28 12.98
C ASP A 5 -0.75 10.03 11.53
N ILE A 6 -2.01 10.32 11.19
CA ILE A 6 -2.52 10.19 9.82
C ILE A 6 -1.81 11.16 8.88
N GLN A 7 -1.62 12.42 9.29
CA GLN A 7 -0.90 13.41 8.48
C GLN A 7 0.56 13.01 8.26
N ARG A 8 1.23 12.50 9.30
CA ARG A 8 2.60 12.00 9.19
C ARG A 8 2.72 10.84 8.21
N LEU A 9 1.75 9.92 8.22
CA LEU A 9 1.70 8.82 7.26
C LEU A 9 1.47 9.30 5.83
N LYS A 10 0.63 10.32 5.62
CA LYS A 10 0.44 10.95 4.30
C LYS A 10 1.74 11.56 3.77
N SER A 11 2.42 12.39 4.57
CA SER A 11 3.68 13.02 4.15
C SER A 11 4.77 11.99 3.85
N LEU A 12 4.86 10.91 4.64
CA LEU A 12 5.79 9.80 4.35
C LEU A 12 5.45 9.06 3.05
N ALA A 13 4.17 8.91 2.73
CA ALA A 13 3.75 8.32 1.47
C ALA A 13 4.09 9.22 0.28
N GLU A 14 3.88 10.53 0.39
CA GLU A 14 4.23 11.52 -0.63
C GLU A 14 5.75 11.58 -0.87
N GLU A 15 6.57 11.56 0.19
CA GLU A 15 8.03 11.53 0.06
C GLU A 15 8.51 10.25 -0.62
N LYS A 16 7.89 9.10 -0.31
CA LYS A 16 8.20 7.83 -0.98
C LYS A 16 7.77 7.80 -2.44
N LEU A 17 6.65 8.45 -2.79
CA LEU A 17 6.22 8.64 -4.18
C LEU A 17 7.23 9.50 -4.96
N GLN A 18 7.77 10.56 -4.34
CA GLN A 18 8.77 11.43 -4.97
C GLN A 18 10.14 10.75 -5.15
N LYS A 19 10.47 9.74 -4.33
CA LYS A 19 11.73 8.98 -4.44
C LYS A 19 11.85 8.13 -5.71
N GLY A 20 10.85 8.14 -6.60
CA GLY A 20 10.95 7.48 -7.91
C GLY A 20 11.07 5.97 -7.79
N ILE A 21 10.46 5.38 -6.74
CA ILE A 21 10.43 3.94 -6.55
C ILE A 21 9.70 3.33 -7.75
N THR A 22 10.36 2.40 -8.43
CA THR A 22 9.76 1.69 -9.56
C THR A 22 8.58 0.83 -9.10
N LYS A 23 7.66 0.51 -10.02
CA LYS A 23 6.51 -0.34 -9.69
C LYS A 23 6.96 -1.70 -9.19
N GLU A 24 8.03 -2.22 -9.77
CA GLU A 24 8.66 -3.51 -9.46
C GLU A 24 9.24 -3.51 -8.04
N GLU A 25 9.95 -2.45 -7.64
CA GLU A 25 10.48 -2.31 -6.29
C GLU A 25 9.38 -2.20 -5.23
N ALA A 26 8.30 -1.47 -5.55
CA ALA A 26 7.14 -1.38 -4.68
C ALA A 26 6.47 -2.75 -4.51
N LEU A 27 6.30 -3.50 -5.60
CA LEU A 27 5.69 -4.83 -5.60
C LEU A 27 6.54 -5.81 -4.77
N LEU A 28 7.86 -5.82 -4.97
CA LEU A 28 8.80 -6.63 -4.19
C LEU A 28 8.79 -6.26 -2.71
N SER A 29 8.68 -4.97 -2.37
CA SER A 29 8.60 -4.52 -0.98
C SER A 29 7.33 -5.03 -0.30
N LEU A 30 6.19 -4.98 -1.00
CA LEU A 30 4.91 -5.49 -0.50
C LEU A 30 4.89 -7.02 -0.37
N GLN A 31 5.55 -7.74 -1.30
CA GLN A 31 5.75 -9.18 -1.19
C GLN A 31 6.63 -9.56 0.01
N ARG A 32 7.78 -8.90 0.18
CA ARG A 32 8.69 -9.14 1.32
C ARG A 32 8.03 -8.85 2.67
N ALA A 33 7.14 -7.86 2.72
CA ALA A 33 6.37 -7.54 3.91
C ALA A 33 5.22 -8.54 4.18
N GLY A 34 4.96 -9.51 3.28
CA GLY A 34 3.88 -10.49 3.41
C GLY A 34 2.49 -9.94 3.09
N HIS A 35 2.41 -8.73 2.52
CA HIS A 35 1.14 -8.14 2.09
C HIS A 35 0.64 -8.78 0.81
N LEU A 36 1.56 -9.10 -0.11
CA LEU A 36 1.28 -9.77 -1.39
C LEU A 36 1.94 -11.15 -1.43
N ASP A 37 1.32 -12.08 -2.15
CA ASP A 37 1.94 -13.35 -2.53
C ASP A 37 2.84 -13.19 -3.77
N LYS A 38 3.50 -14.28 -4.15
CA LYS A 38 4.40 -14.34 -5.31
C LYS A 38 3.74 -13.93 -6.63
N ASP A 39 2.41 -14.04 -6.72
CA ASP A 39 1.63 -13.71 -7.91
C ASP A 39 1.10 -12.26 -7.86
N GLY A 40 1.45 -11.51 -6.81
CA GLY A 40 1.05 -10.11 -6.62
C GLY A 40 -0.35 -9.93 -6.04
N ASN A 41 -0.98 -11.00 -5.55
CA ASN A 41 -2.29 -10.94 -4.92
C ASN A 41 -2.17 -10.72 -3.41
N PHE A 42 -3.15 -10.05 -2.81
CA PHE A 42 -3.16 -9.89 -1.35
C PHE A 42 -3.25 -11.24 -0.63
N THR A 43 -2.38 -11.43 0.36
CA THR A 43 -2.42 -12.64 1.18
C THR A 43 -3.70 -12.67 2.03
N LYS A 44 -4.06 -13.84 2.58
CA LYS A 44 -5.31 -14.05 3.34
C LYS A 44 -5.53 -13.01 4.43
N HIS A 45 -4.47 -12.59 5.12
CA HIS A 45 -4.52 -11.60 6.20
C HIS A 45 -4.84 -10.18 5.70
N TYR A 46 -4.63 -9.89 4.43
CA TYR A 46 -4.82 -8.57 3.82
C TYR A 46 -6.00 -8.51 2.83
N GLN A 47 -6.88 -9.53 2.80
CA GLN A 47 -8.07 -9.51 1.94
C GLN A 47 -9.03 -8.34 2.25
N HIS A 48 -9.15 -7.94 3.52
CA HIS A 48 -9.93 -6.77 3.89
C HIS A 48 -9.34 -5.47 3.34
N LEU A 49 -8.00 -5.38 3.32
CA LEU A 49 -7.29 -4.26 2.71
C LEU A 49 -7.51 -4.24 1.18
N ALA A 50 -7.45 -5.40 0.53
CA ALA A 50 -7.75 -5.53 -0.90
C ALA A 50 -9.14 -4.98 -1.25
N ARG A 51 -10.16 -5.34 -0.45
CA ARG A 51 -11.54 -4.85 -0.61
C ARG A 51 -11.63 -3.34 -0.39
N ALA A 52 -10.96 -2.81 0.63
CA ALA A 52 -10.95 -1.38 0.91
C ALA A 52 -10.32 -0.57 -0.24
N ILE A 53 -9.18 -1.05 -0.77
CA ILE A 53 -8.51 -0.42 -1.91
C ILE A 53 -9.40 -0.47 -3.15
N ALA A 54 -10.01 -1.61 -3.46
CA ALA A 54 -10.92 -1.74 -4.61
C ALA A 54 -12.13 -0.78 -4.50
N ALA A 55 -12.70 -0.63 -3.29
CA ALA A 55 -13.81 0.28 -3.05
C ALA A 55 -13.42 1.77 -3.21
N VAL A 56 -12.17 2.13 -2.88
CA VAL A 56 -11.64 3.48 -3.09
C VAL A 56 -11.32 3.72 -4.56
N ALA A 57 -10.69 2.76 -5.23
CA ALA A 57 -10.36 2.85 -6.66
C ALA A 57 -11.60 2.95 -7.56
N ALA A 58 -12.71 2.30 -7.18
CA ALA A 58 -13.98 2.38 -7.91
C ALA A 58 -14.73 3.72 -7.71
N LYS A 59 -14.29 4.57 -6.79
CA LYS A 59 -14.87 5.89 -6.50
C LYS A 59 -14.11 7.06 -7.15
N VAL A 60 -12.99 6.78 -7.82
CA VAL A 60 -12.17 7.74 -8.56
C VAL A 60 -12.40 7.51 -10.05
#